data_AF-A0A380FJM8-F1
#
_entry.id   AF-A0A380FJM8-F1
#
_cell.length_a   1.000
_cell.length_b   1.000
_cell.length_c   1.000
_cell.angle_alpha   90.00
_cell.angle_beta   90.00
_cell.angle_gamma   90.00
#
_symmetry.space_group_name_H-M   'P 1'
#
loop_
_entity.id
_entity.type
_entity.pdbx_description
1 polymer ?
#
loop_
_entity_poly.entity_id
_entity_poly.type
_entity_poly.pdbx_seq_one_letter_code
_entity_poly.pdbx_strand_id
1 'polypeptide(L)'
;MNFIKHILLLCIGSLIFVSGCDLPGLGGSQTNKSVKISALATSESQIMAYMLKDLIEHDTKGKIQGSIINNLGSATIQHNALLKG
;
A
#
# COMPACT_ATOMS: atom_id res chain seq x y z
N MET A 1 16.58 3.27 -41.61
CA MET A 1 17.16 3.76 -40.33
C MET A 1 16.22 4.64 -39.49
N ASN A 2 15.02 5.01 -39.99
CA ASN A 2 14.09 5.91 -39.25
C ASN A 2 13.03 5.15 -38.44
N PHE A 3 12.67 3.92 -38.85
CA PHE A 3 11.71 3.07 -38.14
C PHE A 3 12.22 2.60 -36.77
N ILE A 4 13.52 2.25 -36.68
CA ILE A 4 14.18 1.87 -35.42
C ILE A 4 14.25 3.06 -34.45
N LYS A 5 14.44 4.28 -34.95
CA LYS A 5 14.45 5.50 -34.13
C LYS A 5 13.07 5.78 -33.52
N HIS A 6 11.98 5.53 -34.26
CA HIS A 6 10.62 5.67 -33.76
C HIS A 6 10.25 4.60 -32.72
N ILE A 7 10.71 3.36 -32.89
CA ILE A 7 10.55 2.30 -31.88
C ILE A 7 11.30 2.66 -30.58
N LEU A 8 12.53 3.16 -30.69
CA LEU A 8 13.32 3.56 -29.53
C LEU A 8 12.66 4.73 -28.76
N LEU A 9 12.11 5.70 -29.49
CA LEU A 9 11.38 6.84 -28.92
C LEU A 9 10.12 6.39 -28.16
N LEU A 10 9.39 5.40 -28.71
CA LEU A 10 8.18 4.85 -28.10
C LEU A 10 8.48 4.05 -26.82
N CYS A 11 9.57 3.27 -26.81
CA CYS A 11 10.02 2.56 -25.59
C CYS A 11 10.44 3.53 -24.46
N ILE A 12 11.15 4.61 -24.79
CA ILE A 12 11.54 5.64 -23.81
C ILE A 12 10.32 6.39 -23.27
N GLY A 13 9.32 6.68 -24.12
CA GLY A 13 8.06 7.27 -23.68
C GLY A 13 7.31 6.39 -22.67
N SER A 14 7.26 5.08 -22.91
CA SER A 14 6.61 4.12 -22.01
C SER A 14 7.24 4.07 -20.61
N LEU A 15 8.57 4.17 -20.50
CA LEU A 15 9.24 4.15 -19.21
C LEU A 15 8.89 5.36 -18.33
N ILE A 16 8.73 6.53 -18.95
CA ILE A 16 8.39 7.78 -18.25
C ILE A 16 6.95 7.75 -17.71
N PHE A 17 6.02 7.12 -18.44
CA PHE A 17 4.64 6.94 -17.99
C PHE A 17 4.52 5.91 -16.86
N VAL A 18 5.34 4.86 -16.85
CA VAL A 18 5.26 3.81 -15.81
C VAL A 18 5.88 4.25 -14.48
N SER A 19 6.86 5.16 -14.47
CA SER A 19 7.40 5.74 -13.23
C SER A 19 6.41 6.59 -12.42
N GLY A 20 5.22 6.90 -12.97
CA GLY A 20 4.14 7.61 -12.28
C GLY A 20 2.97 6.73 -11.85
N CYS A 21 2.98 5.43 -12.17
CA CYS A 21 2.02 4.47 -11.63
C CYS A 21 2.54 3.96 -10.29
N ASP A 22 2.32 4.74 -9.22
CA ASP A 22 2.27 4.18 -7.87
C ASP A 22 1.18 3.12 -7.86
N LEU A 23 1.57 1.84 -8.01
CA LEU A 23 0.65 0.72 -7.91
C LEU A 23 0.11 0.73 -6.48
N PRO A 24 -1.16 1.13 -6.25
CA PRO A 24 -1.67 1.31 -4.91
C PRO A 24 -1.78 -0.07 -4.26
N GLY A 25 -0.79 -0.44 -3.45
CA GLY A 25 -0.70 -1.75 -2.80
C GLY A 25 0.62 -2.50 -2.96
N LEU A 26 1.58 -2.04 -3.76
CA LEU A 26 2.90 -2.65 -3.86
C LEU A 26 3.95 -1.71 -3.27
N GLY A 27 4.43 -2.09 -2.08
CA GLY A 27 5.22 -1.26 -1.18
C GLY A 27 6.39 -0.54 -1.87
N GLY A 28 6.29 0.78 -1.93
CA GLY A 28 7.24 1.61 -2.65
C GLY A 28 7.40 3.01 -2.06
N SER A 29 7.25 3.20 -0.75
CA SER A 29 7.91 4.30 -0.03
C SER A 29 7.69 4.13 1.47
N GLN A 30 8.75 3.84 2.22
CA GLN A 30 8.76 4.04 3.67
C GLN A 30 8.72 5.54 3.95
N THR A 31 7.54 6.16 3.78
CA THR A 31 7.30 7.45 4.41
C THR A 31 7.13 7.15 5.90
N ASN A 32 7.99 7.75 6.73
CA ASN A 32 8.09 7.55 8.18
C ASN A 32 6.84 7.95 8.99
N LYS A 33 5.65 7.96 8.36
CA LYS A 33 4.36 8.39 8.91
C LYS A 33 3.21 7.50 8.41
N SER A 34 3.46 6.22 8.15
CA SER A 34 2.37 5.27 7.85
C SER A 34 2.22 4.26 8.98
N VAL A 35 1.00 4.12 9.48
CA VAL A 35 0.65 3.12 10.49
C VAL A 35 0.03 1.93 9.77
N LYS A 36 0.59 0.74 9.96
CA LYS A 36 0.05 -0.50 9.43
C LYS A 36 -0.98 -1.07 10.41
N ILE A 37 -2.16 -1.41 9.93
CA ILE A 37 -3.27 -1.98 10.71
C ILE A 37 -3.49 -3.41 10.21
N SER A 38 -3.31 -4.41 11.06
CA SER A 38 -3.56 -5.81 10.68
C SER A 38 -5.01 -6.21 10.92
N ALA A 39 -5.63 -6.91 9.96
CA ALA A 39 -6.97 -7.49 10.09
C ALA A 39 -6.93 -9.01 9.86
N LEU A 40 -7.74 -9.74 10.62
CA LEU A 40 -7.96 -11.16 10.45
C LEU A 40 -8.90 -11.42 9.25
N ALA A 41 -8.95 -12.66 8.75
CA ALA A 41 -9.80 -13.04 7.61
C ALA A 41 -11.33 -12.90 7.86
N THR A 42 -11.75 -12.69 9.10
CA THR A 42 -13.16 -12.49 9.48
C THR A 42 -13.68 -11.11 9.07
N SER A 43 -14.95 -11.01 8.67
CA SER A 43 -15.58 -9.73 8.30
C SER A 43 -15.54 -8.68 9.41
N GLU A 44 -15.76 -9.08 10.66
CA GLU A 44 -15.71 -8.18 11.83
C GLU A 44 -14.34 -7.50 11.96
N SER A 45 -13.26 -8.27 11.89
CA SER A 45 -11.90 -7.74 11.99
C SER A 45 -11.55 -6.79 10.84
N GLN A 46 -12.06 -7.05 9.62
CA GLN A 46 -11.88 -6.15 8.49
C GLN A 46 -12.63 -4.83 8.71
N ILE A 47 -13.90 -4.88 9.13
CA ILE A 47 -14.70 -3.68 9.43
C ILE A 47 -14.01 -2.83 10.51
N MET A 48 -13.53 -3.47 11.58
CA MET A 48 -12.78 -2.80 12.65
C MET A 48 -11.50 -2.13 12.14
N ALA A 49 -10.75 -2.77 11.24
CA ALA A 49 -9.54 -2.20 10.67
C ALA A 49 -9.81 -0.97 9.80
N TYR A 50 -10.91 -0.97 9.03
CA TYR A 50 -11.35 0.21 8.28
C TYR A 50 -11.79 1.35 9.21
N MET A 51 -12.56 1.05 10.26
CA MET A 51 -12.92 2.06 11.26
C MET A 51 -11.69 2.69 11.93
N LEU A 52 -10.69 1.88 12.28
CA LEU A 52 -9.45 2.36 12.88
C LEU A 52 -8.63 3.22 11.91
N LYS A 53 -8.57 2.85 10.62
CA LYS A 53 -7.91 3.64 9.58
C LYS A 53 -8.54 5.04 9.49
N ASP A 54 -9.86 5.10 9.39
CA ASP A 54 -10.58 6.38 9.28
C ASP A 54 -10.36 7.26 10.51
N LEU A 55 -10.41 6.68 11.73
CA LEU A 55 -10.14 7.40 12.96
C LEU A 55 -8.71 7.97 13.00
N ILE A 56 -7.70 7.16 12.63
CA ILE A 56 -6.30 7.59 12.63
C ILE A 56 -6.08 8.69 11.59
N GLU A 57 -6.64 8.55 10.39
CA GLU A 57 -6.49 9.56 9.32
C GLU A 57 -7.19 10.87 9.68
N HIS A 58 -8.38 10.79 10.28
CA HIS A 58 -9.14 11.94 10.77
C HIS A 58 -8.39 12.67 11.89
N ASP A 59 -8.00 11.98 12.95
CA ASP A 59 -7.39 12.60 14.14
C ASP A 59 -5.99 13.13 13.86
N THR A 60 -5.26 12.51 12.93
CA THR A 60 -3.93 12.98 12.52
C THR A 60 -3.99 14.09 11.47
N LYS A 61 -5.20 14.55 11.09
CA LYS A 61 -5.44 15.57 10.06
C LYS A 61 -4.75 15.22 8.74
N GLY A 62 -4.81 13.94 8.36
CA GLY A 62 -4.19 13.41 7.14
C GLY A 62 -2.66 13.34 7.15
N LYS A 63 -2.01 13.54 8.31
CA LYS A 63 -0.54 13.46 8.43
C LYS A 63 -0.03 12.03 8.49
N ILE A 64 -0.86 11.09 8.94
CA ILE A 64 -0.53 9.67 9.04
C ILE A 64 -1.50 8.90 8.16
N GLN A 65 -0.97 8.11 7.23
CA GLN A 65 -1.78 7.27 6.35
C GLN A 65 -1.84 5.85 6.90
N GLY A 66 -3.05 5.34 7.10
CA GLY A 66 -3.28 3.98 7.57
C GLY A 66 -3.23 2.98 6.41
N SER A 67 -2.34 2.00 6.45
CA SER A 67 -2.32 0.89 5.49
C SER A 67 -2.87 -0.37 6.15
N ILE A 68 -3.89 -0.97 5.55
CA ILE A 68 -4.53 -2.18 6.12
C ILE A 68 -3.88 -3.42 5.50
N ILE A 69 -3.32 -4.28 6.34
CA ILE A 69 -2.90 -5.63 5.95
C ILE A 69 -4.05 -6.57 6.27
N ASN A 70 -4.79 -6.95 5.22
CA ASN A 70 -5.97 -7.79 5.35
C ASN A 70 -5.63 -9.28 5.35
N ASN A 71 -6.58 -10.07 5.88
CA ASN A 71 -6.62 -11.52 5.71
C ASN A 71 -5.42 -12.26 6.34
N LEU A 72 -4.95 -11.82 7.51
CA LEU A 72 -4.04 -12.65 8.30
C LEU A 72 -4.81 -13.90 8.76
N GLY A 73 -4.36 -15.07 8.33
CA GLY A 73 -5.13 -16.31 8.43
C GLY A 73 -5.35 -16.83 9.86
N SER A 74 -4.43 -16.54 10.80
CA SER A 74 -4.55 -16.97 12.20
C SER A 74 -4.05 -15.90 13.16
N ALA A 75 -4.61 -15.90 14.38
CA ALA A 75 -4.18 -15.02 15.46
C ALA A 75 -2.68 -15.13 15.75
N THR A 76 -2.08 -16.31 15.58
CA THR A 76 -0.62 -16.51 15.76
C THR A 76 0.18 -15.79 14.68
N ILE A 77 -0.31 -15.74 13.43
CA ILE A 77 0.33 -14.99 12.34
C ILE A 77 0.18 -13.48 12.57
N GLN A 78 -0.99 -13.05 13.05
CA GLN A 78 -1.21 -11.66 13.44
C GLN A 78 -0.30 -11.23 14.58
N HIS A 79 -0.18 -12.06 15.62
CA HIS A 79 0.72 -11.78 16.74
C HIS A 79 2.18 -11.68 16.28
N ASN A 80 2.63 -12.63 15.44
CA ASN A 80 3.98 -12.58 14.87
C ASN A 80 4.21 -11.35 13.98
N ALA A 81 3.21 -10.93 13.20
CA ALA A 81 3.29 -9.71 12.39
C ALA A 81 3.44 -8.46 13.27
N LEU A 82 2.69 -8.38 14.38
CA LEU A 82 2.82 -7.29 15.35
C LEU A 82 4.21 -7.25 16.01
N LEU A 83 4.79 -8.40 16.34
CA LEU A 83 6.13 -8.48 16.92
C LEU A 83 7.24 -8.08 15.93
N LYS A 84 6.99 -8.23 14.62
CA LYS A 84 8.01 -8.01 13.57
C LYS A 84 7.93 -6.63 12.89
N GLY A 85 6.80 -5.93 12.96
CA GLY A 85 6.58 -4.64 12.27
C GLY A 85 6.38 -4.75 10.76
#